data_AF-A0A0S9S771-F1
#
_entry.id   AF-A0A0S9S771-F1
#
_cell.length_a   1.000
_cell.length_b   1.000
_cell.length_c   1.000
_cell.angle_alpha   90.00
_cell.angle_beta   90.00
_cell.angle_gamma   90.00
#
_symmetry.space_group_name_H-M   'P 1'
#
loop_
_entity.id
_entity.type
_entity.pdbx_description
1 polymer ?
#
loop_
_entity_poly.entity_id
_entity_poly.type
_entity_poly.pdbx_seq_one_letter_code
_entity_poly.pdbx_strand_id
1 'polypeptide(L)'
;MRAIVRPITGMLASESADAPASPSTRQDMPRFHFNMHDGKTWFDRIGTELDSLDAARIEAIGVAGRIILENAAHVSSCREWRLEVTNAQGLVMLWLDFSVIESPVVSISGHSQTDHF
;
A
#
# COMPACT_ATOMS: atom_id res chain seq x y z
N MET A 1 -11.02 -15.63 -39.92
CA MET A 1 -10.43 -15.06 -41.16
C MET A 1 -9.08 -15.76 -41.40
N ARG A 2 -8.78 -16.14 -42.65
CA ARG A 2 -7.70 -17.06 -43.06
C ARG A 2 -6.30 -16.41 -43.05
N ALA A 3 -5.30 -17.25 -42.72
CA ALA A 3 -3.92 -17.36 -43.26
C ALA A 3 -2.99 -16.12 -43.22
N ILE A 4 -1.69 -16.23 -42.95
CA ILE A 4 -0.68 -16.71 -43.93
C ILE A 4 0.60 -17.16 -43.20
N VAL A 5 1.12 -18.30 -43.66
CA VAL A 5 2.45 -18.85 -43.36
C VAL A 5 3.42 -18.36 -44.44
N ARG A 6 4.66 -17.99 -44.07
CA ARG A 6 5.90 -18.48 -44.74
C ARG A 6 7.18 -18.05 -44.00
N PRO A 7 8.16 -18.97 -43.85
CA PRO A 7 9.50 -18.68 -43.32
C PRO A 7 10.46 -18.27 -44.45
N ILE A 8 11.56 -17.59 -44.13
CA ILE A 8 12.69 -17.43 -45.05
C ILE A 8 14.02 -17.70 -44.33
N THR A 9 14.67 -18.73 -44.87
CA THR A 9 16.03 -19.24 -44.74
C THR A 9 17.16 -18.20 -44.62
N GLY A 10 17.98 -18.36 -43.58
CA GLY A 10 19.44 -18.53 -43.59
C GLY A 10 20.36 -17.46 -44.20
N MET A 11 21.37 -17.00 -43.43
CA MET A 11 22.81 -17.22 -43.72
C MET A 11 23.74 -16.53 -42.70
N LEU A 12 24.53 -17.39 -42.03
CA LEU A 12 25.88 -17.27 -41.41
C LEU A 12 26.58 -15.89 -41.37
N ALA A 13 26.97 -15.45 -40.17
CA ALA A 13 28.38 -15.47 -39.70
C ALA A 13 28.60 -14.50 -38.53
N SER A 14 29.19 -15.01 -37.45
CA SER A 14 30.26 -14.41 -36.63
C SER A 14 30.01 -14.67 -35.15
N GLU A 15 30.67 -15.70 -34.63
CA GLU A 15 31.11 -15.72 -33.23
C GLU A 15 31.87 -14.42 -32.96
N SER A 16 31.38 -13.66 -31.98
CA SER A 16 32.15 -12.60 -31.34
C SER A 16 31.93 -12.73 -29.85
N ALA A 17 32.99 -13.26 -29.23
CA ALA A 17 33.42 -13.07 -27.86
C ALA A 17 32.31 -13.02 -26.78
N ASP A 18 32.27 -14.11 -26.02
CA ASP A 18 31.94 -14.16 -24.59
C ASP A 18 32.33 -12.86 -23.87
N ALA A 19 31.34 -12.01 -23.64
CA ALA A 19 31.41 -10.97 -22.62
C ALA A 19 30.57 -11.50 -21.46
N PRO A 20 31.12 -11.66 -20.23
CA PRO A 20 30.28 -11.98 -19.10
C PRO A 20 29.28 -10.83 -18.96
N ALA A 21 27.98 -11.17 -19.04
CA ALA A 21 26.93 -10.28 -18.61
C ALA A 21 27.36 -9.72 -17.26
N SER A 22 27.55 -8.40 -17.19
CA SER A 22 27.86 -7.72 -15.93
C SER A 22 26.90 -8.25 -14.88
N PRO A 23 27.35 -8.59 -13.66
CA PRO A 23 26.43 -9.04 -12.63
C PRO A 23 25.40 -7.92 -12.50
N SER A 24 24.15 -8.20 -12.90
CA SER A 24 23.03 -7.34 -12.58
C SER A 24 23.16 -7.13 -11.09
N THR A 25 23.55 -5.91 -10.69
CA THR A 25 23.54 -5.51 -9.30
C THR A 25 22.18 -5.93 -8.81
N ARG A 26 22.11 -6.92 -7.91
CA ARG A 26 20.90 -7.17 -7.15
C ARG A 26 20.68 -5.86 -6.43
N GLN A 27 19.82 -5.03 -7.01
CA GLN A 27 19.40 -3.80 -6.41
C GLN A 27 18.68 -4.28 -5.16
N ASP A 28 19.34 -4.12 -4.02
CA ASP A 28 18.81 -4.58 -2.73
C ASP A 28 17.55 -3.75 -2.52
N MET A 29 16.39 -4.35 -2.82
CA MET A 29 15.13 -3.63 -2.82
C MET A 29 14.84 -3.24 -1.37
N PRO A 30 14.64 -1.95 -1.06
CA PRO A 30 14.40 -1.55 0.30
C PRO A 30 13.13 -2.20 0.84
N ARG A 31 13.23 -2.71 2.07
CA ARG A 31 12.14 -3.35 2.77
C ARG A 31 11.38 -2.33 3.62
N PHE A 32 10.07 -2.32 3.44
CA PHE A 32 9.14 -1.46 4.16
C PHE A 32 8.17 -2.29 4.99
N HIS A 33 7.86 -1.84 6.20
CA HIS A 33 6.92 -2.48 7.11
C HIS A 33 5.71 -1.58 7.33
N PHE A 34 4.51 -2.14 7.24
CA PHE A 34 3.23 -1.42 7.31
C PHE A 34 2.54 -1.71 8.65
N ASN A 35 2.81 -0.88 9.66
CA ASN A 35 2.33 -1.06 11.03
C ASN A 35 0.98 -0.35 11.22
N MET A 36 -0.01 -1.03 11.78
CA MET A 36 -1.33 -0.44 12.03
C MET A 36 -1.50 -0.08 13.51
N HIS A 37 -2.10 1.08 13.76
CA HIS A 37 -2.50 1.54 15.08
C HIS A 37 -4.00 1.81 15.10
N ASP A 38 -4.74 1.12 15.95
CA ASP A 38 -6.20 1.22 16.08
C ASP A 38 -6.67 1.25 17.55
N GLY A 39 -5.80 1.75 18.43
CA GLY A 39 -5.85 1.54 19.89
C GLY A 39 -5.01 0.35 20.36
N LYS A 40 -4.66 -0.56 19.44
CA LYS A 40 -3.56 -1.52 19.58
C LYS A 40 -2.54 -1.30 18.46
N THR A 41 -1.32 -1.79 18.65
CA THR A 41 -0.29 -1.75 17.61
C THR A 41 -0.10 -3.13 17.00
N TRP A 42 -0.19 -3.19 15.68
CA TRP A 42 -0.04 -4.40 14.88
C TRP A 42 1.18 -4.22 13.98
N PHE A 43 2.27 -4.93 14.32
CA PHE A 43 3.52 -4.85 13.58
C PHE A 43 3.54 -5.81 12.40
N ASP A 44 3.85 -5.29 11.23
CA ASP A 44 4.24 -6.11 10.08
C ASP A 44 5.70 -6.55 10.27
N ARG A 45 5.90 -7.81 10.68
CA ARG A 45 7.25 -8.36 10.93
C ARG A 45 7.95 -8.84 9.66
N ILE A 46 7.20 -9.01 8.56
CA ILE A 46 7.72 -9.56 7.32
C ILE A 46 8.19 -8.42 6.42
N GLY A 47 7.37 -7.38 6.29
CA GLY A 47 7.62 -6.27 5.40
C GLY A 47 7.52 -6.67 3.91
N THR A 48 7.46 -5.66 3.06
CA THR A 48 7.41 -5.81 1.61
C THR A 48 8.62 -5.10 0.98
N GLU A 49 9.27 -5.77 0.03
CA GLU A 49 10.34 -5.18 -0.77
C GLU A 49 9.73 -4.34 -1.89
N LEU A 50 10.08 -3.06 -1.95
CA LEU A 50 9.56 -2.13 -2.94
C LEU A 50 10.71 -1.28 -3.50
N ASP A 51 10.61 -0.88 -4.76
CA ASP A 51 11.71 -0.19 -5.45
C ASP A 51 12.06 1.19 -4.88
N SER A 52 11.10 1.82 -4.18
CA SER A 52 11.26 3.18 -3.66
C SER A 52 10.25 3.52 -2.58
N LEU A 53 10.49 4.65 -1.89
CA LEU A 53 9.52 5.24 -0.96
C LEU A 53 8.22 5.67 -1.65
N ASP A 54 8.27 6.04 -2.93
CA ASP A 54 7.04 6.39 -3.68
C ASP A 54 6.17 5.15 -3.93
N ALA A 55 6.78 4.03 -4.31
CA ALA A 55 6.11 2.74 -4.39
C ALA A 55 5.52 2.33 -3.02
N ALA A 56 6.27 2.53 -1.93
CA ALA A 56 5.78 2.29 -0.57
C ALA A 56 4.59 3.18 -0.18
N ARG A 57 4.56 4.44 -0.63
CA ARG A 57 3.43 5.34 -0.41
C ARG A 57 2.16 4.84 -1.12
N ILE A 58 2.29 4.44 -2.39
CA ILE A 58 1.17 3.92 -3.17
C ILE A 58 0.63 2.63 -2.54
N GLU A 59 1.52 1.71 -2.15
CA GLU A 59 1.13 0.48 -1.47
C GLU A 59 0.48 0.79 -0.10
N ALA A 60 0.98 1.75 0.66
CA ALA A 60 0.39 2.14 1.94
C ALA A 60 -1.05 2.63 1.78
N ILE A 61 -1.33 3.45 0.75
CA ILE A 61 -2.69 3.89 0.43
C ILE A 61 -3.57 2.69 0.06
N GLY A 62 -3.04 1.75 -0.73
CA GLY A 62 -3.75 0.51 -1.10
C GLY A 62 -4.06 -0.39 0.10
N VAL A 63 -3.08 -0.61 0.98
CA VAL A 63 -3.23 -1.36 2.24
C VAL A 63 -4.29 -0.70 3.12
N ALA A 64 -4.18 0.61 3.35
CA ALA A 64 -5.16 1.35 4.14
C ALA A 64 -6.57 1.22 3.55
N GLY A 65 -6.72 1.41 2.24
CA GLY A 65 -8.01 1.28 1.56
C GLY A 65 -8.65 -0.09 1.74
N ARG A 66 -7.87 -1.18 1.60
CA ARG A 66 -8.35 -2.55 1.83
C ARG A 66 -8.80 -2.76 3.27
N ILE A 67 -7.98 -2.37 4.25
CA ILE A 67 -8.31 -2.52 5.68
C ILE A 67 -9.59 -1.77 6.03
N ILE A 68 -9.70 -0.50 5.58
CA ILE A 68 -10.87 0.34 5.83
C ILE A 68 -12.13 -0.27 5.21
N LEU A 69 -12.05 -0.76 3.98
CA LEU A 69 -13.18 -1.39 3.31
C LEU A 69 -13.65 -2.65 4.03
N GLU A 70 -12.71 -3.51 4.45
CA GLU A 70 -13.01 -4.79 5.10
C GLU A 70 -13.47 -4.62 6.56
N ASN A 71 -13.05 -3.56 7.25
CA ASN A 71 -13.25 -3.37 8.69
C ASN A 71 -13.93 -2.02 9.02
N ALA A 72 -14.76 -1.51 8.11
CA ALA A 72 -15.31 -0.15 8.16
C ALA A 72 -15.96 0.20 9.51
N ALA A 73 -16.71 -0.71 10.14
CA ALA A 73 -17.37 -0.47 11.43
C ALA A 73 -16.39 -0.32 12.61
N HIS A 74 -15.28 -1.07 12.58
CA HIS A 74 -14.24 -0.95 13.60
C HIS A 74 -13.42 0.33 13.38
N VAL A 75 -13.03 0.59 12.14
CA VAL A 75 -12.29 1.81 11.80
C VAL A 75 -13.11 3.07 12.09
N SER A 76 -14.41 3.10 11.78
CA SER A 76 -15.25 4.28 11.99
C SER A 76 -15.51 4.61 13.46
N SER A 77 -15.37 3.63 14.36
CA SER A 77 -15.48 3.83 15.81
C SER A 77 -14.14 4.04 16.51
N CYS A 78 -13.03 3.84 15.78
CA CYS A 78 -11.69 4.05 16.31
C CYS A 78 -11.39 5.54 16.42
N ARG A 79 -10.95 5.99 17.60
CA ARG A 79 -10.61 7.39 17.86
C ARG A 79 -9.36 7.84 17.10
N GLU A 80 -8.39 6.94 16.93
CA GLU A 80 -7.08 7.21 16.35
C GLU A 80 -6.68 5.99 15.52
N TRP A 81 -7.06 6.00 14.24
CA TRP A 81 -6.62 4.99 13.28
C TRP A 81 -5.45 5.54 12.46
N ARG A 82 -4.34 4.79 12.44
CA ARG A 82 -3.13 5.17 11.70
C ARG A 82 -2.48 3.95 11.04
N LEU A 83 -1.97 4.15 9.83
CA LEU A 83 -1.04 3.23 9.19
C LEU A 83 0.34 3.89 9.09
N GLU A 84 1.35 3.31 9.74
CA GLU A 84 2.72 3.78 9.74
C GLU A 84 3.58 2.90 8.82
N VAL A 85 4.41 3.53 7.99
CA VAL A 85 5.37 2.84 7.14
C VAL A 85 6.78 3.10 7.67
N THR A 86 7.48 2.01 8.00
CA THR A 86 8.86 2.06 8.49
C THR A 86 9.82 1.35 7.52
N ASN A 87 11.11 1.69 7.57
CA ASN A 87 12.14 0.91 6.90
C ASN A 87 12.57 -0.31 7.74
N ALA A 88 13.50 -1.12 7.23
CA ALA A 88 14.02 -2.30 7.93
C ALA A 88 14.66 -2.01 9.30
N GLN A 89 15.09 -0.78 9.55
CA GLN A 89 15.65 -0.31 10.82
C GLN A 89 14.57 0.19 11.80
N GLY A 90 13.29 0.16 11.41
CA GLY A 90 12.17 0.66 12.21
C GLY A 90 12.04 2.18 12.21
N LEU A 91 12.75 2.90 11.32
CA LEU A 91 12.58 4.34 11.19
C LEU A 91 11.32 4.64 10.39
N VAL A 92 10.51 5.57 10.89
CA VAL A 92 9.27 6.00 10.25
C VAL A 92 9.57 6.83 9.01
N MET A 93 9.10 6.34 7.86
CA MET A 93 9.28 6.98 6.56
C MET A 93 8.07 7.84 6.18
N LEU A 94 6.86 7.38 6.50
CA LEU A 94 5.59 8.11 6.38
C LEU A 94 4.51 7.46 7.24
N TRP A 95 3.40 8.16 7.45
CA TRP A 95 2.18 7.57 8.00
C TRP A 95 0.94 8.15 7.32
N LEU A 96 -0.16 7.41 7.40
CA LEU A 96 -1.50 7.82 7.01
C LEU A 96 -2.37 7.88 8.25
N ASP A 97 -3.09 8.99 8.43
CA ASP A 97 -4.09 9.14 9.49
C ASP A 97 -5.49 9.13 8.86
N PHE A 98 -6.42 8.44 9.50
CA PHE A 98 -7.83 8.42 9.09
C PHE A 98 -8.70 8.90 10.25
N SER A 99 -9.61 9.81 9.97
CA SER A 99 -10.53 10.35 10.97
C SER A 99 -11.91 10.53 10.37
N VAL A 100 -12.93 10.11 11.14
CA VAL A 100 -14.33 10.39 10.84
C VAL A 100 -14.75 11.58 11.69
N ILE A 101 -15.16 12.67 11.04
CA ILE A 101 -15.61 13.89 11.72
C ILE A 101 -17.08 14.06 11.37
N GLU A 102 -17.97 13.87 12.35
CA GLU A 102 -19.38 14.17 12.18
C GLU A 102 -19.58 15.68 12.09
N SER A 103 -20.39 16.11 11.12
CA SER A 103 -20.75 17.52 10.99
C SER A 103 -21.58 17.96 12.21
N PRO A 104 -21.40 19.18 12.73
CA PRO A 104 -22.17 19.68 13.88
C PRO A 104 -23.70 19.61 13.73
N VAL A 105 -24.21 19.59 12.48
CA VAL A 105 -25.65 19.48 12.21
C VAL A 105 -26.22 18.10 12.58
N VAL A 106 -25.40 17.06 12.58
CA VAL A 106 -25.81 15.68 12.94
C VAL A 106 -26.23 15.59 14.41
N SER A 107 -25.70 16.47 15.26
CA SER A 107 -25.97 16.48 16.71
C SER A 107 -27.31 17.13 17.11
N ILE A 108 -28.06 17.73 16.17
CA ILE A 108 -29.26 18.54 16.50
C ILE A 108 -30.53 17.68 16.72
N SER A 109 -30.55 16.40 16.33
CA SER A 109 -31.77 15.58 16.32
C SER A 109 -32.12 14.87 17.64
N GLY A 110 -31.51 15.26 18.78
CA GLY A 110 -31.66 14.55 20.07
C GLY A 110 -32.60 15.18 21.11
N HIS A 111 -33.12 16.39 20.91
CA HIS A 111 -33.99 17.04 21.90
C HIS A 111 -35.48 16.88 21.55
N SER A 112 -36.05 15.72 21.89
CA SER A 112 -37.50 15.63 22.11
C SER A 112 -37.83 16.39 23.38
N GLN A 113 -38.22 17.65 23.21
CA GLN A 113 -38.86 18.48 24.21
C GLN A 113 -40.22 17.85 24.59
N THR A 114 -40.25 17.08 25.68
CA THR A 114 -41.50 16.76 26.36
C THR A 114 -41.88 17.96 27.24
N ASP A 115 -42.53 18.97 26.62
CA ASP A 115 -43.33 19.93 27.38
C ASP A 115 -44.64 19.24 27.76
N HIS A 116 -44.73 18.84 29.03
CA HIS A 116 -45.99 18.43 29.65
C HIS A 116 -46.73 19.70 30.09
N PHE A 117 -47.92 19.93 29.52
CA PHE A 117 -48.96 20.80 30.07
C PHE A 117 -49.87 20.01 31.01
#